data_AF-A0A3G3GHM8-F1
#
_entry.id   AF-A0A3G3GHM8-F1
#
_cell.length_a   1.000
_cell.length_b   1.000
_cell.length_c   1.000
_cell.angle_alpha   90.00
_cell.angle_beta   90.00
_cell.angle_gamma   90.00
#
_symmetry.space_group_name_H-M   'P 1'
#
loop_
_entity.id
_entity.type
_entity.pdbx_description
1 polymer ?
#
loop_
_entity_poly.entity_id
_entity_poly.type
_entity_poly.pdbx_seq_one_letter_code
_entity_poly.pdbx_strand_id
1 'polypeptide(L)'
;MKTFTSPEHFTFTNHFNQSLLKSRITMMNKRKSSWKAFGKYGLFIASIWVCAAFTKPYREEVQKIIVQKVPELKAVLIPPQAPPSVHFNDFKLAPAPLAVAKTASITLSDTLLSKTPYVVFQNNRLYWVLTHKCTLQDLANIQDEFRKIGWSFSVNQIKFDPISHFITAINLETIWTHNDKKSQCQSRIDDAKKPIAPTGGYIEIARNFCSAGRSYTAVSSLADLAQKDENEVYDWFHAHRYEHFKREYQERRKDPANHKKMSLSEFKESGLSYLCQTGARNQIYFSSEKHLRIESFYRDALFIIDNQTSTLEDAEKLTINDLYAVHCYAWHDDENPPIIKRTFAIFTNQSPILP
;
A
#
# COMPACT_ATOMS: atom_id res chain seq x y z
N MET A 1 -27.09 -35.01 11.06
CA MET A 1 -25.84 -35.33 10.34
C MET A 1 -25.72 -36.84 10.30
N LYS A 2 -25.73 -37.48 9.13
CA LYS A 2 -25.49 -38.93 9.02
C LYS A 2 -24.00 -39.15 8.75
N THR A 3 -23.36 -39.93 9.60
CA THR A 3 -21.97 -40.38 9.45
C THR A 3 -21.92 -41.53 8.45
N PHE A 4 -21.07 -41.40 7.43
CA PHE A 4 -20.83 -42.43 6.43
C PHE A 4 -19.62 -43.27 6.84
N THR A 5 -19.83 -44.59 6.98
CA THR A 5 -18.87 -45.58 7.50
C THR A 5 -18.48 -46.61 6.45
N SER A 6 -17.83 -46.19 5.37
CA SER A 6 -17.05 -47.08 4.48
C SER A 6 -16.34 -46.30 3.36
N PRO A 7 -15.01 -46.08 3.46
CA PRO A 7 -14.26 -45.32 2.45
C PRO A 7 -13.90 -46.14 1.19
N GLU A 8 -14.16 -47.45 1.16
CA GLU A 8 -13.62 -48.35 0.14
C GLU A 8 -14.49 -48.50 -1.13
N HIS A 9 -15.65 -47.83 -1.18
CA HIS A 9 -16.55 -47.87 -2.34
C HIS A 9 -16.53 -46.62 -3.22
N PHE A 10 -15.63 -45.66 -2.98
CA PHE A 10 -15.50 -44.46 -3.83
C PHE A 10 -14.49 -44.68 -4.95
N THR A 11 -14.88 -45.44 -5.98
CA THR A 11 -14.24 -45.33 -7.30
C THR A 11 -14.58 -43.97 -7.90
N PHE A 12 -13.63 -43.03 -7.87
CA PHE A 12 -13.71 -41.76 -8.58
C PHE A 12 -13.58 -42.00 -10.10
N THR A 13 -14.68 -42.39 -10.75
CA THR A 13 -14.80 -42.26 -12.20
C THR A 13 -14.99 -40.79 -12.53
N ASN A 14 -13.96 -40.20 -13.12
CA ASN A 14 -13.83 -38.79 -13.46
C ASN A 14 -14.73 -38.44 -14.67
N HIS A 15 -16.04 -38.54 -14.51
CA HIS A 15 -17.01 -38.05 -15.50
C HIS A 15 -17.23 -36.56 -15.28
N PHE A 16 -16.40 -35.73 -15.91
CA PHE A 16 -16.62 -34.29 -15.98
C PHE A 16 -17.91 -34.03 -16.78
N ASN A 17 -19.01 -33.81 -16.07
CA ASN A 17 -20.32 -33.61 -16.66
C ASN A 17 -20.42 -32.18 -17.23
N GLN A 18 -20.56 -32.04 -18.55
CA GLN A 18 -20.66 -30.74 -19.26
C GLN A 18 -21.75 -29.81 -18.67
N SER A 19 -22.78 -30.36 -18.04
CA SER A 19 -23.83 -29.59 -17.38
C SER A 19 -23.32 -28.73 -16.22
N LEU A 20 -22.30 -29.20 -15.48
CA LEU A 20 -21.66 -28.44 -14.40
C LEU A 20 -20.84 -27.26 -14.93
N LEU A 21 -20.13 -27.46 -16.05
CA LEU A 21 -19.36 -26.39 -16.70
C LEU A 21 -20.30 -25.30 -17.23
N LYS A 22 -21.41 -25.70 -17.86
CA LYS A 22 -22.44 -24.77 -18.36
C LYS A 22 -23.11 -24.00 -17.23
N SER A 23 -23.40 -24.65 -16.10
CA SER A 23 -23.92 -23.99 -14.89
C SER A 23 -22.93 -22.93 -14.35
N ARG A 24 -21.63 -23.23 -14.33
CA ARG A 24 -20.58 -22.32 -13.85
C ARG A 24 -20.41 -21.10 -14.76
N ILE A 25 -20.44 -21.28 -16.08
CA ILE A 25 -20.40 -20.18 -17.05
C ILE A 25 -21.65 -19.30 -16.93
N THR A 26 -22.83 -19.90 -16.77
CA THR A 26 -24.07 -19.13 -16.58
C THR A 26 -24.06 -18.31 -15.29
N MET A 27 -23.45 -18.82 -14.21
CA MET A 27 -23.29 -18.06 -12.97
C MET A 27 -22.25 -16.94 -13.08
N MET A 28 -21.16 -17.14 -13.82
CA MET A 28 -20.17 -16.09 -14.06
C MET A 28 -20.70 -14.95 -14.96
N ASN A 29 -21.61 -15.25 -15.89
CA ASN A 29 -22.23 -14.24 -16.76
C ASN A 29 -23.48 -13.55 -16.18
N LYS A 30 -23.94 -13.90 -14.97
CA LYS A 30 -25.04 -13.21 -14.27
C LYS A 30 -24.58 -11.91 -13.59
N ARG A 31 -23.78 -11.08 -14.24
CA ARG A 31 -23.54 -9.70 -13.77
C ARG A 31 -24.69 -8.82 -14.25
N LYS A 32 -25.86 -8.92 -13.60
CA LYS A 32 -26.95 -7.97 -13.83
C LYS A 32 -26.46 -6.58 -13.39
N SER A 33 -26.08 -5.77 -14.37
CA SER A 33 -25.87 -4.33 -14.18
C SER A 33 -27.16 -3.76 -13.58
N SER A 34 -27.11 -3.37 -12.31
CA SER A 34 -28.23 -2.77 -11.63
C SER A 34 -28.34 -1.33 -12.09
N TRP A 35 -29.12 -1.09 -13.14
CA TRP A 35 -29.49 0.27 -13.58
C TRP A 35 -30.07 1.10 -12.41
N LYS A 36 -30.56 0.42 -11.36
CA LYS A 36 -30.96 0.98 -10.06
C LYS A 36 -29.82 1.66 -9.27
N ALA A 37 -28.56 1.31 -9.51
CA ALA A 37 -27.41 1.95 -8.85
C ALA A 37 -27.18 3.37 -9.41
N PHE A 38 -27.32 3.57 -10.72
CA PHE A 38 -27.13 4.89 -11.35
C PHE A 38 -28.15 5.92 -10.82
N GLY A 39 -29.42 5.50 -10.63
CA GLY A 39 -30.44 6.36 -10.04
C GLY A 39 -30.16 6.78 -8.59
N LYS A 40 -29.58 5.88 -7.78
CA LYS A 40 -29.24 6.18 -6.38
C LYS A 40 -28.12 7.23 -6.27
N TYR A 41 -27.10 7.13 -7.12
CA TYR A 41 -26.00 8.09 -7.13
C TYR A 41 -26.40 9.43 -7.78
N GLY A 42 -27.27 9.41 -8.80
CA GLY A 42 -27.79 10.63 -9.41
C GLY A 42 -28.62 11.48 -8.42
N LEU A 43 -29.47 10.84 -7.63
CA LEU A 43 -30.30 11.53 -6.62
C LEU A 43 -29.44 12.15 -5.51
N PHE A 44 -28.37 11.46 -5.10
CA PHE A 44 -27.41 11.97 -4.11
C PHE A 44 -26.61 13.18 -4.61
N ILE A 45 -26.18 13.17 -5.88
CA ILE A 45 -25.49 14.33 -6.48
C ILE A 45 -26.44 15.52 -6.60
N ALA A 46 -27.69 15.29 -7.00
CA ALA A 46 -28.72 16.33 -7.05
C ALA A 46 -29.00 16.92 -5.66
N SER A 47 -29.09 16.10 -4.61
CA SER A 47 -29.31 16.59 -3.25
C SER A 47 -28.15 17.46 -2.75
N ILE A 48 -26.90 17.08 -3.04
CA ILE A 48 -25.72 17.91 -2.70
C ILE A 48 -25.76 19.25 -3.45
N TRP A 49 -26.14 19.24 -4.73
CA TRP A 49 -26.26 20.47 -5.52
C TRP A 49 -27.35 21.41 -5.01
N VAL A 50 -28.49 20.87 -4.61
CA VAL A 50 -29.58 21.63 -3.98
C VAL A 50 -29.11 22.23 -2.65
N CYS A 51 -28.47 21.43 -1.79
CA CYS A 51 -27.88 21.94 -0.55
C CYS A 51 -26.86 23.06 -0.79
N ALA A 52 -25.98 22.91 -1.79
CA ALA A 52 -25.02 23.94 -2.16
C ALA A 52 -25.69 25.23 -2.65
N ALA A 53 -26.74 25.12 -3.48
CA ALA A 53 -27.50 26.27 -3.98
C ALA A 53 -28.18 27.06 -2.84
N PHE A 54 -28.73 26.37 -1.84
CA PHE A 54 -29.36 27.01 -0.67
C PHE A 54 -28.34 27.63 0.29
N THR A 55 -27.11 27.13 0.39
CA THR A 55 -26.08 27.76 1.23
C THR A 55 -25.50 29.05 0.65
N LYS A 56 -25.61 29.27 -0.67
CA LYS A 56 -25.06 30.45 -1.35
C LYS A 56 -25.65 31.80 -0.86
N PRO A 57 -26.99 31.98 -0.76
CA PRO A 57 -27.56 33.23 -0.24
C PRO A 57 -27.29 33.45 1.26
N TYR A 58 -27.30 32.39 2.08
CA TYR A 58 -27.06 32.50 3.52
C TYR A 58 -25.61 32.85 3.88
N ARG A 59 -24.65 32.56 2.99
CA ARG A 59 -23.23 32.87 3.23
C ARG A 59 -22.98 34.37 3.33
N GLU A 60 -23.66 35.17 2.51
CA GLU A 60 -23.49 36.62 2.50
C GLU A 60 -24.13 37.29 3.73
N GLU A 61 -25.30 36.80 4.17
CA GLU A 61 -25.97 37.28 5.38
C GLU A 61 -25.16 36.94 6.63
N VAL A 62 -24.69 35.70 6.74
CA VAL A 62 -23.84 35.25 7.86
C VAL A 62 -22.51 36.01 7.87
N GLN A 63 -21.91 36.28 6.71
CA GLN A 63 -20.70 37.09 6.60
C GLN A 63 -20.91 38.52 7.10
N LYS A 64 -22.03 39.17 6.76
CA LYS A 64 -22.36 40.50 7.28
C LYS A 64 -22.52 40.50 8.80
N ILE A 65 -23.21 39.49 9.35
CA ILE A 65 -23.43 39.36 10.80
C ILE A 65 -22.09 39.10 11.54
N ILE A 66 -21.21 38.28 10.99
CA ILE A 66 -19.90 37.95 11.59
C ILE A 66 -18.97 39.16 11.58
N VAL A 67 -18.88 39.90 10.47
CA VAL A 67 -18.06 41.11 10.35
C VAL A 67 -18.54 42.22 11.29
N GLN A 68 -19.85 42.29 11.55
CA GLN A 68 -20.44 43.27 12.46
C GLN A 68 -20.15 42.94 13.94
N LYS A 69 -20.14 41.65 14.31
CA LYS A 69 -19.86 41.21 15.69
C LYS A 69 -18.38 41.17 16.04
N VAL A 70 -17.50 40.95 15.06
CA VAL A 70 -16.05 40.88 15.28
C VAL A 70 -15.32 41.60 14.13
N PRO A 71 -15.03 42.90 14.27
CA PRO A 71 -14.41 43.68 13.20
C PRO A 71 -12.98 43.23 12.84
N GLU A 72 -12.31 42.48 13.73
CA GLU A 72 -10.99 41.90 13.51
C GLU A 72 -10.98 40.78 12.44
N LEU A 73 -12.12 40.15 12.16
CA LEU A 73 -12.24 39.10 11.14
C LEU A 73 -12.32 39.64 9.70
N LYS A 74 -12.34 40.97 9.50
CA LYS A 74 -12.26 41.57 8.16
C LYS A 74 -11.01 41.12 7.38
N ALA A 75 -9.90 40.88 8.07
CA ALA A 75 -8.65 40.45 7.45
C ALA A 75 -8.67 38.98 6.99
N VAL A 76 -9.45 38.13 7.66
CA VAL A 76 -9.53 36.67 7.39
C VAL A 76 -10.59 36.34 6.32
N LEU A 77 -11.56 37.23 6.11
CA LEU A 77 -12.62 37.09 5.11
C LEU A 77 -12.25 37.63 3.72
N ILE A 78 -11.05 38.18 3.56
CA ILE A 78 -10.49 38.46 2.24
C ILE A 78 -10.18 37.09 1.61
N PRO A 79 -10.82 36.71 0.49
CA PRO A 79 -10.43 35.48 -0.20
C PRO A 79 -8.93 35.59 -0.48
N PRO A 80 -8.14 34.52 -0.21
CA PRO A 80 -6.71 34.55 -0.47
C PRO A 80 -6.51 35.09 -1.88
N GLN A 81 -5.80 36.21 -1.98
CA GLN A 81 -5.36 36.71 -3.26
C GLN A 81 -4.65 35.52 -3.92
N ALA A 82 -5.17 35.06 -5.06
CA ALA A 82 -4.54 33.96 -5.77
C ALA A 82 -3.05 34.31 -5.84
N PRO A 83 -2.15 33.41 -5.37
CA PRO A 83 -0.74 33.70 -5.41
C PRO A 83 -0.41 34.16 -6.83
N PRO A 84 0.34 35.27 -7.02
CA PRO A 84 0.74 35.69 -8.34
C PRO A 84 1.27 34.45 -9.03
N SER A 85 0.70 34.10 -10.18
CA SER A 85 1.10 32.90 -10.93
C SER A 85 2.59 33.00 -11.12
N VAL A 86 3.35 32.25 -10.33
CA VAL A 86 4.77 32.07 -10.54
C VAL A 86 4.84 31.27 -11.83
N HIS A 87 4.91 32.02 -12.93
CA HIS A 87 5.32 31.50 -14.21
C HIS A 87 6.75 31.00 -13.99
N PHE A 88 6.90 29.70 -13.75
CA PHE A 88 8.19 29.03 -13.90
C PHE A 88 8.57 29.14 -15.37
N ASN A 89 9.28 30.21 -15.73
CA ASN A 89 9.79 30.46 -17.07
C ASN A 89 11.16 29.79 -17.32
N ASP A 90 11.44 28.67 -16.65
CA ASP A 90 12.71 27.96 -16.77
C ASP A 90 12.66 26.77 -17.74
N PHE A 91 11.54 26.58 -18.45
CA PHE A 91 11.49 25.69 -19.60
C PHE A 91 10.97 26.42 -20.83
N LYS A 92 11.88 27.04 -21.58
CA LYS A 92 11.67 27.20 -23.02
C LYS A 92 11.80 25.81 -23.66
N LEU A 93 10.71 25.04 -23.66
CA LEU A 93 10.57 23.99 -24.66
C LEU A 93 10.57 24.67 -26.02
N ALA A 94 11.57 24.35 -26.85
CA ALA A 94 11.47 24.64 -28.27
C ALA A 94 10.13 24.08 -28.78
N PRO A 95 9.39 24.81 -29.62
CA PRO A 95 8.13 24.32 -30.16
C PRO A 95 8.41 23.00 -30.87
N ALA A 96 7.66 21.95 -30.49
CA ALA A 96 7.73 20.66 -31.14
C ALA A 96 7.51 20.87 -32.65
N PRO A 97 8.38 20.35 -33.53
CA PRO A 97 8.11 20.38 -34.95
C PRO A 97 6.79 19.64 -35.19
N LEU A 98 5.85 20.32 -35.87
CA LEU A 98 4.61 19.73 -36.34
C LEU A 98 4.94 18.46 -37.13
N ALA A 99 4.70 17.30 -36.52
CA ALA A 99 4.91 16.02 -37.16
C ALA A 99 3.85 15.84 -38.24
N VAL A 100 4.21 16.16 -39.48
CA VAL A 100 3.53 15.65 -40.66
C VAL A 100 3.67 14.13 -40.61
N ALA A 101 2.53 13.44 -40.53
CA ALA A 101 2.46 11.99 -40.58
C ALA A 101 3.08 11.48 -41.89
N LYS A 102 4.33 11.01 -41.81
CA LYS A 102 4.93 10.13 -42.82
C LYS A 102 5.02 8.75 -42.21
N THR A 103 4.19 7.86 -42.75
CA THR A 103 4.23 6.42 -42.56
C THR A 103 5.61 5.92 -42.99
N ALA A 104 6.53 5.78 -42.04
CA ALA A 104 7.81 5.12 -42.24
C ALA A 104 7.69 3.69 -41.70
N SER A 105 7.60 2.73 -42.63
CA SER A 105 7.82 1.31 -42.32
C SER A 105 9.31 1.15 -41.95
N ILE A 106 9.63 1.17 -40.66
CA ILE A 106 11.01 1.02 -40.19
C ILE A 106 11.41 -0.45 -40.34
N THR A 107 12.34 -0.71 -41.25
CA THR A 107 13.09 -1.97 -41.33
C THR A 107 14.21 -1.90 -40.29
N LEU A 108 14.03 -2.52 -39.13
CA LEU A 108 15.04 -2.54 -38.07
C LEU A 108 16.19 -3.51 -38.43
N SER A 109 17.34 -2.94 -38.76
CA SER A 109 18.64 -3.60 -38.58
C SER A 109 19.22 -3.15 -37.23
N ASP A 110 20.04 -3.99 -36.58
CA ASP A 110 20.62 -3.97 -35.21
C ASP A 110 21.32 -2.67 -34.71
N THR A 111 20.78 -1.49 -35.01
CA THR A 111 21.45 -0.18 -34.83
C THR A 111 20.77 0.74 -33.81
N LEU A 112 19.65 0.33 -33.22
CA LEU A 112 19.04 1.09 -32.14
C LEU A 112 19.86 0.89 -30.86
N LEU A 113 20.75 1.84 -30.60
CA LEU A 113 21.48 1.89 -29.34
C LEU A 113 20.62 2.58 -28.28
N SER A 114 20.37 1.88 -27.18
CA SER A 114 19.67 2.44 -26.02
C SER A 114 20.54 3.47 -25.32
N LYS A 115 19.93 4.57 -24.87
CA LYS A 115 20.61 5.59 -24.06
C LYS A 115 20.53 5.31 -22.56
N THR A 116 19.83 4.24 -22.16
CA THR A 116 19.60 3.87 -20.77
C THR A 116 20.04 2.44 -20.50
N PRO A 117 20.63 2.14 -19.33
CA PRO A 117 21.01 0.77 -18.98
C PRO A 117 19.80 -0.14 -18.76
N TYR A 118 18.59 0.43 -18.62
CA TYR A 118 17.36 -0.30 -18.34
C TYR A 118 16.67 -0.88 -19.58
N VAL A 119 17.16 -0.58 -20.79
CA VAL A 119 16.57 -1.02 -22.06
C VAL A 119 17.66 -1.54 -23.00
N VAL A 120 17.39 -2.66 -23.66
CA VAL A 120 18.29 -3.26 -24.67
C VAL A 120 17.49 -3.62 -25.91
N PHE A 121 17.98 -3.21 -27.08
CA PHE A 121 17.47 -3.67 -28.36
C PHE A 121 18.29 -4.85 -28.85
N GLN A 122 17.66 -6.00 -29.05
CA GLN A 122 18.33 -7.21 -29.56
C GLN A 122 17.32 -8.09 -30.28
N ASN A 123 17.72 -8.70 -31.40
CA ASN A 123 16.89 -9.68 -32.13
C ASN A 123 15.49 -9.14 -32.49
N ASN A 124 15.42 -7.89 -32.96
CA ASN A 124 14.16 -7.20 -33.29
C ASN A 124 13.17 -7.10 -32.11
N ARG A 125 13.71 -7.07 -30.89
CA ARG A 125 12.97 -6.89 -29.64
C ARG A 125 13.56 -5.77 -28.83
N LEU A 126 12.70 -5.05 -28.12
CA LEU A 126 13.08 -4.15 -27.04
C LEU A 126 12.88 -4.92 -25.73
N TYR A 127 13.95 -5.22 -25.01
CA TYR A 127 13.92 -5.76 -23.65
C TYR A 127 14.05 -4.61 -22.66
N TRP A 128 13.33 -4.68 -21.55
CA TRP A 128 13.38 -3.65 -20.52
C TRP A 128 13.29 -4.26 -19.13
N VAL A 129 13.90 -3.57 -18.16
CA VAL A 129 13.83 -3.91 -16.74
C VAL A 129 13.63 -2.64 -15.92
N LEU A 130 12.89 -2.77 -14.83
CA LEU A 130 12.76 -1.78 -13.78
C LEU A 130 13.22 -2.42 -12.49
N THR A 131 14.14 -1.75 -11.84
CA THR A 131 14.66 -2.13 -10.54
C THR A 131 14.05 -1.22 -9.47
N HIS A 132 14.21 -1.60 -8.21
CA HIS A 132 13.78 -0.82 -7.04
C HIS A 132 14.49 0.55 -6.95
N LYS A 133 15.62 0.71 -7.65
CA LYS A 133 16.42 1.95 -7.66
C LYS A 133 16.06 2.89 -8.80
N CYS A 134 15.17 2.51 -9.72
CA CYS A 134 14.81 3.36 -10.85
C CYS A 134 14.33 4.73 -10.36
N THR A 135 14.96 5.78 -10.87
CA THR A 135 14.56 7.16 -10.59
C THR A 135 13.48 7.62 -11.57
N LEU A 136 12.85 8.76 -11.29
CA LEU A 136 11.91 9.38 -12.24
C LEU A 136 12.58 9.71 -13.58
N GLN A 137 13.87 10.08 -13.57
CA GLN A 137 14.63 10.33 -14.79
C GLN A 137 14.83 9.04 -15.60
N ASP A 138 15.10 7.92 -14.94
CA ASP A 138 15.25 6.63 -15.61
C ASP A 138 13.94 6.21 -16.28
N LEU A 139 12.80 6.42 -15.61
CA LEU A 139 11.48 6.17 -16.19
C LEU A 139 11.22 7.03 -17.44
N ALA A 140 11.59 8.32 -17.40
CA ALA A 140 11.49 9.20 -18.56
C ALA A 140 12.39 8.71 -19.72
N ASN A 141 13.61 8.29 -19.41
CA ASN A 141 14.53 7.74 -20.41
C ASN A 141 13.95 6.46 -21.06
N ILE A 142 13.35 5.57 -20.26
CA ILE A 142 12.67 4.36 -20.75
C ILE A 142 11.48 4.74 -21.65
N GLN A 143 10.69 5.74 -21.28
CA GLN A 143 9.58 6.23 -22.11
C GLN A 143 10.06 6.68 -23.49
N ASP A 144 11.17 7.41 -23.55
CA ASP A 144 11.74 7.88 -24.81
C ASP A 144 12.23 6.71 -25.68
N GLU A 145 12.78 5.65 -25.10
CA GLU A 145 13.16 4.43 -25.83
C GLU A 145 11.94 3.72 -26.44
N PHE A 146 10.81 3.64 -25.73
CA PHE A 146 9.57 3.05 -26.25
C PHE A 146 8.97 3.89 -27.39
N ARG A 147 9.06 5.23 -27.31
CA ARG A 147 8.56 6.14 -28.35
C ARG A 147 9.29 5.93 -29.69
N LYS A 148 10.58 5.59 -29.68
CA LYS A 148 11.36 5.32 -30.91
C LYS A 148 10.76 4.21 -31.76
N ILE A 149 10.06 3.26 -31.14
CA ILE A 149 9.45 2.10 -31.80
C ILE A 149 7.93 2.20 -31.90
N GLY A 150 7.31 3.37 -31.66
CA GLY A 150 5.86 3.55 -31.76
C GLY A 150 5.07 2.94 -30.59
N TRP A 151 5.71 2.74 -29.44
CA TRP A 151 5.05 2.32 -28.20
C TRP A 151 4.96 3.47 -27.19
N SER A 152 3.89 3.47 -26.40
CA SER A 152 3.73 4.31 -25.22
C SER A 152 4.02 3.49 -23.97
N PHE A 153 4.84 4.03 -23.07
CA PHE A 153 5.09 3.50 -21.74
C PHE A 153 4.55 4.49 -20.71
N SER A 154 3.60 4.08 -19.90
CA SER A 154 2.90 4.93 -18.93
C SER A 154 3.10 4.39 -17.52
N VAL A 155 3.49 5.28 -16.61
CA VAL A 155 3.60 4.98 -15.17
C VAL A 155 2.36 5.57 -14.50
N ASN A 156 1.38 4.72 -14.23
CA ASN A 156 0.09 5.13 -13.66
C ASN A 156 0.17 5.36 -12.16
N GLN A 157 1.09 4.66 -11.48
CA GLN A 157 1.35 4.81 -10.07
C GLN A 157 2.80 4.45 -9.77
N ILE A 158 3.43 5.22 -8.89
CA ILE A 158 4.70 4.86 -8.25
C ILE A 158 4.62 5.27 -6.79
N LYS A 159 5.12 4.41 -5.90
CA LYS A 159 5.34 4.73 -4.51
C LYS A 159 6.77 4.39 -4.15
N PHE A 160 7.37 5.28 -3.38
CA PHE A 160 8.67 5.05 -2.78
C PHE A 160 8.49 4.64 -1.32
N ASP A 161 9.55 4.12 -0.73
CA ASP A 161 9.63 3.92 0.71
C ASP A 161 9.61 5.28 1.45
N PRO A 162 9.37 5.29 2.77
CA PRO A 162 9.31 6.51 3.57
C PRO A 162 10.57 7.38 3.55
N ILE A 163 11.72 6.84 3.10
CA ILE A 163 12.99 7.56 2.95
C ILE A 163 13.26 7.94 1.48
N SER A 164 12.39 7.53 0.55
CA SER A 164 12.53 7.75 -0.90
C SER A 164 13.82 7.17 -1.51
N HIS A 165 14.34 6.10 -0.90
CA HIS A 165 15.51 5.36 -1.34
C HIS A 165 15.19 4.28 -2.37
N PHE A 166 14.01 3.65 -2.31
CA PHE A 166 13.61 2.61 -3.25
C PHE A 166 12.09 2.58 -3.50
N ILE A 167 11.70 1.93 -4.59
CA ILE A 167 10.29 1.77 -4.99
C ILE A 167 9.62 0.64 -4.20
N THR A 168 8.44 0.91 -3.65
CA THR A 168 7.59 -0.02 -2.87
C THR A 168 6.33 -0.45 -3.63
N ALA A 169 5.87 0.34 -4.59
CA ALA A 169 4.74 0.02 -5.46
C ALA A 169 4.93 0.64 -6.85
N ILE A 170 4.51 -0.06 -7.89
CA ILE A 170 4.49 0.50 -9.25
C ILE A 170 3.36 -0.10 -10.09
N ASN A 171 2.70 0.73 -10.89
CA ASN A 171 1.68 0.34 -11.85
C ASN A 171 2.04 0.92 -13.21
N LEU A 172 2.24 0.02 -14.18
CA LEU A 172 2.80 0.31 -15.48
C LEU A 172 1.86 -0.18 -16.56
N GLU A 173 1.77 0.58 -17.63
CA GLU A 173 0.96 0.27 -18.78
C GLU A 173 1.74 0.57 -20.06
N THR A 174 1.85 -0.42 -20.94
CA THR A 174 2.51 -0.29 -22.24
C THR A 174 1.50 -0.54 -23.35
N ILE A 175 1.34 0.43 -24.26
CA ILE A 175 0.32 0.42 -25.31
C ILE A 175 0.96 0.79 -26.65
N TRP A 176 0.56 0.10 -27.72
CA TRP A 176 0.92 0.48 -29.09
C TRP A 176 0.19 1.76 -29.52
N THR A 177 0.91 2.78 -30.00
CA THR A 177 0.33 4.13 -30.24
C THR A 177 -0.64 4.19 -31.43
N HIS A 178 -0.58 3.23 -32.35
CA HIS A 178 -1.31 3.27 -33.62
C HIS A 178 -2.59 2.42 -33.68
N ASN A 179 -3.09 1.78 -32.60
CA ASN A 179 -4.43 1.14 -32.67
C ASN A 179 -5.11 0.75 -31.34
N ASP A 180 -6.45 0.73 -31.40
CA ASP A 180 -7.42 0.35 -30.36
C ASP A 180 -7.19 -1.06 -29.76
N LYS A 181 -6.72 -1.11 -28.50
CA LYS A 181 -6.88 -2.22 -27.53
C LYS A 181 -6.28 -3.60 -27.87
N LYS A 182 -5.61 -3.82 -29.01
CA LYS A 182 -5.12 -5.17 -29.39
C LYS A 182 -3.77 -5.58 -28.80
N SER A 183 -2.92 -4.63 -28.42
CA SER A 183 -1.60 -4.91 -27.84
C SER A 183 -1.32 -3.98 -26.67
N GLN A 184 -1.72 -4.43 -25.48
CA GLN A 184 -1.48 -3.76 -24.22
C GLN A 184 -0.90 -4.75 -23.21
N CYS A 185 0.06 -4.29 -22.41
CA CYS A 185 0.57 -5.05 -21.28
C CYS A 185 0.55 -4.16 -20.05
N GLN A 186 0.12 -4.76 -18.94
CA GLN A 186 0.10 -4.09 -17.65
C GLN A 186 0.99 -4.88 -16.69
N SER A 187 1.81 -4.17 -15.94
CA SER A 187 2.56 -4.73 -14.82
C SER A 187 2.20 -3.95 -13.57
N ARG A 188 1.63 -4.64 -12.58
CA ARG A 188 1.22 -4.04 -11.32
C ARG A 188 1.88 -4.79 -10.17
N ILE A 189 2.62 -4.04 -9.38
CA ILE A 189 3.16 -4.48 -8.10
C ILE A 189 2.52 -3.59 -7.04
N ASP A 190 1.66 -4.20 -6.25
CA ASP A 190 1.01 -3.54 -5.12
C ASP A 190 2.03 -3.20 -4.03
N ASP A 191 1.64 -2.24 -3.20
CA ASP A 191 2.44 -1.71 -2.09
C ASP A 191 2.99 -2.82 -1.20
N ALA A 192 4.28 -3.09 -1.36
CA ALA A 192 5.04 -3.96 -0.52
C ALA A 192 5.81 -3.09 0.49
N LYS A 193 5.75 -3.45 1.78
CA LYS A 193 6.58 -2.81 2.84
C LYS A 193 8.08 -3.13 2.72
N LYS A 194 8.51 -3.57 1.55
CA LYS A 194 9.86 -4.00 1.18
C LYS A 194 10.10 -3.59 -0.27
N PRO A 195 11.37 -3.55 -0.73
CA PRO A 195 11.65 -3.28 -2.13
C PRO A 195 10.82 -4.17 -3.06
N ILE A 196 10.29 -3.60 -4.15
CA ILE A 196 9.61 -4.40 -5.18
C ILE A 196 10.57 -5.47 -5.72
N ALA A 197 10.06 -6.56 -6.31
CA ALA A 197 10.94 -7.41 -7.11
C ALA A 197 11.24 -6.70 -8.45
N PRO A 198 12.43 -6.86 -9.04
CA PRO A 198 12.69 -6.30 -10.36
C PRO A 198 11.71 -6.88 -11.38
N THR A 199 11.11 -6.00 -12.16
CA THR A 199 10.05 -6.32 -13.13
C THR A 199 10.44 -5.80 -14.50
N GLY A 200 10.05 -6.49 -15.55
CA GLY A 200 10.47 -6.11 -16.89
C GLY A 200 9.59 -6.72 -17.95
N GLY A 201 10.16 -6.89 -19.12
CA GLY A 201 9.45 -7.47 -20.23
C GLY A 201 10.20 -7.35 -21.54
N TYR A 202 9.49 -7.67 -22.61
CA TYR A 202 9.95 -7.35 -23.95
C TYR A 202 8.80 -6.91 -24.84
N ILE A 203 9.18 -6.18 -25.89
CA ILE A 203 8.32 -5.85 -27.02
C ILE A 203 8.94 -6.50 -28.26
N GLU A 204 8.13 -7.25 -28.99
CA GLU A 204 8.48 -7.74 -30.32
C GLU A 204 7.99 -6.74 -31.36
N ILE A 205 8.95 -6.06 -32.00
CA ILE A 205 8.66 -4.86 -32.81
C ILE A 205 7.93 -5.23 -34.10
N ALA A 206 8.32 -6.32 -34.78
CA ALA A 206 7.65 -6.74 -36.01
C ALA A 206 6.20 -7.20 -35.81
N ARG A 207 5.87 -7.75 -34.63
CA ARG A 207 4.55 -8.33 -34.35
C ARG A 207 3.66 -7.42 -33.52
N ASN A 208 4.17 -6.26 -33.10
CA ASN A 208 3.51 -5.37 -32.15
C ASN A 208 2.98 -6.12 -30.93
N PHE A 209 3.79 -7.02 -30.39
CA PHE A 209 3.44 -7.84 -29.24
C PHE A 209 4.26 -7.38 -28.03
N CYS A 210 3.64 -7.33 -26.86
CA CYS A 210 4.33 -7.05 -25.61
C CYS A 210 4.17 -8.23 -24.65
N SER A 211 5.14 -8.37 -23.76
CA SER A 211 5.09 -9.26 -22.61
C SER A 211 5.64 -8.52 -21.40
N ALA A 212 4.96 -8.65 -20.27
CA ALA A 212 5.43 -8.17 -18.96
C ALA A 212 5.74 -9.38 -18.06
N GLY A 213 6.77 -9.27 -17.24
CA GLY A 213 7.22 -10.33 -16.34
C GLY A 213 8.74 -10.32 -16.18
N ARG A 214 9.33 -11.51 -15.97
CA ARG A 214 10.78 -11.65 -15.79
C ARG A 214 11.55 -11.94 -17.09
N SER A 215 10.96 -11.65 -18.25
CA SER A 215 11.58 -11.94 -19.55
C SER A 215 12.87 -11.16 -19.82
N TYR A 216 13.17 -10.12 -19.03
CA TYR A 216 14.45 -9.41 -19.06
C TYR A 216 15.63 -10.29 -18.67
N THR A 217 15.42 -11.38 -17.94
CA THR A 217 16.49 -12.32 -17.55
C THR A 217 17.11 -13.05 -18.74
N ALA A 218 16.45 -13.02 -19.90
CA ALA A 218 17.01 -13.52 -21.15
C ALA A 218 18.18 -12.66 -21.69
N VAL A 219 18.37 -11.45 -21.16
CA VAL A 219 19.45 -10.53 -21.52
C VAL A 219 20.37 -10.36 -20.31
N SER A 220 21.62 -10.83 -20.43
CA SER A 220 22.58 -10.86 -19.32
C SER A 220 22.81 -9.49 -18.70
N SER A 221 23.00 -8.44 -19.50
CA SER A 221 23.23 -7.08 -18.99
C SER A 221 22.08 -6.54 -18.13
N LEU A 222 20.83 -6.89 -18.47
CA LEU A 222 19.65 -6.49 -17.69
C LEU A 222 19.51 -7.34 -16.43
N ALA A 223 19.82 -8.64 -16.52
CA ALA A 223 19.81 -9.55 -15.37
C ALA A 223 20.86 -9.15 -14.34
N ASP A 224 22.09 -8.86 -14.78
CA ASP A 224 23.21 -8.45 -13.93
C ASP A 224 22.91 -7.09 -13.25
N LEU A 225 22.35 -6.14 -13.99
CA LEU A 225 21.90 -4.86 -13.44
C LEU A 225 20.84 -5.05 -12.36
N ALA A 226 19.82 -5.87 -12.63
CA ALA A 226 18.75 -6.13 -11.68
C ALA A 226 19.27 -6.79 -10.39
N GLN A 227 20.15 -7.79 -10.53
CA GLN A 227 20.73 -8.48 -9.38
C GLN A 227 21.62 -7.55 -8.54
N LYS A 228 22.43 -6.71 -9.20
CA LYS A 228 23.28 -5.72 -8.53
C LYS A 228 22.44 -4.73 -7.73
N ASP A 229 21.44 -4.13 -8.37
CA ASP A 229 20.53 -3.17 -7.72
C ASP A 229 19.74 -3.83 -6.57
N GLU A 230 19.43 -5.12 -6.68
CA GLU A 230 18.72 -5.88 -5.66
C GLU A 230 19.59 -6.05 -4.42
N ASN A 231 20.82 -6.54 -4.60
CA ASN A 231 21.76 -6.71 -3.51
C ASN A 231 22.05 -5.39 -2.79
N GLU A 232 22.32 -4.31 -3.54
CA GLU A 232 22.61 -2.99 -2.96
C GLU A 232 21.45 -2.44 -2.11
N VAL A 233 20.21 -2.56 -2.60
CA VAL A 233 19.03 -2.08 -1.86
C VAL A 233 18.73 -2.96 -0.66
N TYR A 234 18.88 -4.29 -0.77
CA TYR A 234 18.68 -5.18 0.36
C TYR A 234 19.70 -4.91 1.46
N ASP A 235 20.98 -4.80 1.12
CA ASP A 235 22.04 -4.48 2.09
C ASP A 235 21.77 -3.14 2.77
N TRP A 236 21.40 -2.12 1.99
CA TRP A 236 21.04 -0.81 2.53
C TRP A 236 19.82 -0.88 3.45
N PHE A 237 18.75 -1.57 3.02
CA PHE A 237 17.51 -1.71 3.79
C PHE A 237 17.75 -2.45 5.11
N HIS A 238 18.60 -3.47 5.10
CA HIS A 238 18.98 -4.19 6.31
C HIS A 238 19.81 -3.33 7.27
N ALA A 239 20.75 -2.54 6.75
CA ALA A 239 21.57 -1.61 7.55
C ALA A 239 20.76 -0.45 8.15
N HIS A 240 19.77 0.08 7.41
CA HIS A 240 18.97 1.26 7.80
C HIS A 240 17.56 0.89 8.28
N ARG A 241 17.34 -0.38 8.62
CA ARG A 241 16.02 -0.92 8.97
C ARG A 241 15.32 -0.16 10.09
N TYR A 242 16.09 0.26 11.10
CA TYR A 242 15.56 1.04 12.22
C TYR A 242 15.03 2.41 11.79
N GLU A 243 15.79 3.14 10.96
CA GLU A 243 15.40 4.47 10.47
C GLU A 243 14.18 4.39 9.55
N HIS A 244 14.15 3.38 8.69
CA HIS A 244 13.01 3.08 7.82
C HIS A 244 11.75 2.84 8.66
N PHE A 245 11.81 2.00 9.69
CA PHE A 245 10.67 1.77 10.59
C PHE A 245 10.25 3.03 11.36
N LYS A 246 11.22 3.85 11.80
CA LYS A 246 10.93 5.12 12.47
C LYS A 246 10.16 6.07 11.55
N ARG A 247 10.54 6.18 10.27
CA ARG A 247 9.87 7.02 9.27
C ARG A 247 8.50 6.46 8.87
N GLU A 248 8.39 5.16 8.63
CA GLU A 248 7.10 4.50 8.36
C GLU A 248 6.11 4.74 9.51
N TYR A 249 6.60 4.65 10.75
CA TYR A 249 5.81 4.94 11.93
C TYR A 249 5.38 6.41 11.98
N GLN A 250 6.26 7.36 11.69
CA GLN A 250 5.93 8.80 11.64
C GLN A 250 4.92 9.15 10.55
N GLU A 251 4.99 8.52 9.37
CA GLU A 251 4.02 8.75 8.30
C GLU A 251 2.62 8.24 8.67
N ARG A 252 2.55 7.09 9.35
CA ARG A 252 1.28 6.58 9.91
C ARG A 252 0.65 7.54 10.92
N ARG A 253 1.43 8.38 11.60
CA ARG A 253 0.95 9.42 12.54
C ARG A 253 0.32 10.63 11.86
N LYS A 254 0.65 10.90 10.59
CA LYS A 254 0.14 12.07 9.83
C LYS A 254 -1.23 11.86 9.21
N ASP A 255 -1.73 10.62 9.16
CA ASP A 255 -3.07 10.32 8.70
C ASP A 255 -4.08 10.70 9.80
N PRO A 256 -4.98 11.69 9.57
CA PRO A 256 -5.92 12.16 10.58
C PRO A 256 -6.87 11.06 11.08
N ALA A 257 -7.03 9.97 10.32
CA ALA A 257 -7.81 8.80 10.72
C ALA A 257 -7.08 7.90 11.76
N ASN A 258 -5.77 8.09 11.99
CA ASN A 258 -4.94 7.25 12.86
C ASN A 258 -4.70 7.82 14.28
N HIS A 259 -5.25 9.00 14.62
CA HIS A 259 -4.99 9.66 15.91
C HIS A 259 -5.51 8.92 17.16
N LYS A 260 -6.09 7.72 17.03
CA LYS A 260 -6.49 6.86 18.15
C LYS A 260 -6.01 5.42 18.02
N LYS A 261 -4.79 5.19 17.51
CA LYS A 261 -4.18 3.86 17.58
C LYS A 261 -3.63 3.59 18.98
N MET A 262 -4.54 3.26 19.89
CA MET A 262 -4.29 2.44 21.06
C MET A 262 -3.74 1.10 20.56
N SER A 263 -2.45 0.84 20.74
CA SER A 263 -1.95 -0.53 20.53
C SER A 263 -2.49 -1.36 21.68
N LEU A 264 -3.54 -2.12 21.41
CA LEU A 264 -4.19 -3.01 22.34
C LEU A 264 -3.76 -4.43 22.04
N SER A 265 -3.13 -5.08 23.01
CA SER A 265 -2.89 -6.52 22.97
C SER A 265 -3.59 -7.13 24.17
N GLU A 266 -4.50 -8.06 23.90
CA GLU A 266 -5.29 -8.76 24.91
C GLU A 266 -4.89 -10.23 24.95
N PHE A 267 -4.53 -10.70 26.13
CA PHE A 267 -4.26 -12.09 26.41
C PHE A 267 -5.34 -12.60 27.36
N LYS A 268 -6.36 -13.26 26.81
CA LYS A 268 -7.39 -13.98 27.58
C LYS A 268 -6.90 -15.40 27.89
N GLU A 269 -7.68 -16.16 28.67
CA GLU A 269 -7.34 -17.51 29.15
C GLU A 269 -6.65 -18.43 28.10
N SER A 270 -7.19 -18.52 26.88
CA SER A 270 -6.61 -19.35 25.81
C SER A 270 -5.25 -18.83 25.32
N GLY A 271 -5.09 -17.51 25.24
CA GLY A 271 -3.82 -16.87 24.87
C GLY A 271 -2.77 -17.01 25.96
N LEU A 272 -3.16 -16.82 27.23
CA LEU A 272 -2.29 -17.00 28.38
C LEU A 272 -1.81 -18.46 28.50
N SER A 273 -2.74 -19.41 28.33
CA SER A 273 -2.44 -20.84 28.31
C SER A 273 -1.47 -21.20 27.18
N TYR A 274 -1.70 -20.66 25.98
CA TYR A 274 -0.80 -20.86 24.84
C TYR A 274 0.62 -20.35 25.14
N LEU A 275 0.76 -19.13 25.69
CA LEU A 275 2.07 -18.59 26.04
C LEU A 275 2.76 -19.43 27.12
N CYS A 276 2.02 -19.87 28.13
CA CYS A 276 2.55 -20.70 29.22
C CYS A 276 2.99 -22.09 28.72
N GLN A 277 2.27 -22.70 27.77
CA GLN A 277 2.58 -24.03 27.24
C GLN A 277 3.73 -24.01 26.22
N THR A 278 3.78 -22.99 25.37
CA THR A 278 4.74 -22.91 24.27
C THR A 278 6.05 -22.22 24.66
N GLY A 279 6.06 -21.47 25.76
CA GLY A 279 7.18 -20.59 26.13
C GLY A 279 7.38 -19.44 25.15
N ALA A 280 6.41 -19.18 24.26
CA ALA A 280 6.46 -18.07 23.34
C ALA A 280 6.53 -16.75 24.13
N ARG A 281 7.44 -15.87 23.70
CA ARG A 281 7.63 -14.56 24.30
C ARG A 281 6.96 -13.50 23.45
N ASN A 282 6.06 -12.75 24.06
CA ASN A 282 5.47 -11.55 23.48
C ASN A 282 5.71 -10.40 24.47
N GLN A 283 4.86 -9.37 24.57
CA GLN A 283 4.96 -8.34 25.62
C GLN A 283 5.04 -8.93 27.03
N ILE A 284 4.41 -10.10 27.21
CA ILE A 284 4.47 -10.94 28.41
C ILE A 284 4.93 -12.35 28.02
N TYR A 285 5.43 -13.07 29.01
CA TYR A 285 5.76 -14.49 28.93
C TYR A 285 5.65 -15.14 30.31
N PHE A 286 5.80 -16.47 30.36
CA PHE A 286 5.83 -17.20 31.63
C PHE A 286 7.19 -17.84 31.85
N SER A 287 7.65 -17.79 33.10
CA SER A 287 8.84 -18.53 33.54
C SER A 287 8.58 -20.05 33.58
N SER A 288 9.64 -20.84 33.78
CA SER A 288 9.52 -22.30 33.99
C SER A 288 8.61 -22.68 35.16
N GLU A 289 8.54 -21.81 36.17
CA GLU A 289 7.67 -21.94 37.35
C GLU A 289 6.27 -21.36 37.11
N LYS A 290 5.95 -20.98 35.87
CA LYS A 290 4.66 -20.40 35.45
C LYS A 290 4.31 -19.05 36.09
N HIS A 291 5.29 -18.36 36.67
CA HIS A 291 5.15 -16.94 37.03
C HIS A 291 5.12 -16.06 35.78
N LEU A 292 4.23 -15.07 35.79
CA LEU A 292 4.16 -14.02 34.79
C LEU A 292 5.46 -13.22 34.76
N ARG A 293 5.94 -12.92 33.55
CA ARG A 293 7.11 -12.08 33.32
C ARG A 293 6.80 -11.05 32.25
N ILE A 294 7.34 -9.86 32.44
CA ILE A 294 7.18 -8.74 31.52
C ILE A 294 8.48 -8.54 30.76
N GLU A 295 8.38 -8.40 29.43
CA GLU A 295 9.55 -8.16 28.60
C GLU A 295 10.30 -6.88 28.99
N SER A 296 11.62 -6.87 28.78
CA SER A 296 12.50 -5.79 29.23
C SER A 296 12.06 -4.40 28.74
N PHE A 297 11.51 -4.33 27.52
CA PHE A 297 11.01 -3.11 26.90
C PHE A 297 9.78 -2.51 27.60
N TYR A 298 9.07 -3.30 28.41
CA TYR A 298 7.78 -2.94 29.01
C TYR A 298 7.84 -2.79 30.53
N ARG A 299 9.03 -2.92 31.13
CA ARG A 299 9.20 -2.84 32.59
C ARG A 299 8.96 -1.46 33.18
N ASP A 300 8.97 -0.41 32.37
CA ASP A 300 8.65 0.97 32.73
C ASP A 300 7.13 1.28 32.64
N ALA A 301 6.30 0.28 32.35
CA ALA A 301 4.86 0.46 32.23
C ALA A 301 4.19 0.70 33.60
N LEU A 302 3.01 1.32 33.56
CA LEU A 302 2.08 1.35 34.67
C LEU A 302 1.42 -0.03 34.83
N PHE A 303 1.34 -0.54 36.05
CA PHE A 303 0.64 -1.79 36.32
C PHE A 303 -0.64 -1.52 37.10
N ILE A 304 -1.73 -2.12 36.66
CA ILE A 304 -3.04 -2.07 37.30
C ILE A 304 -3.49 -3.52 37.47
N ILE A 305 -3.63 -3.99 38.69
CA ILE A 305 -4.13 -5.35 39.00
C ILE A 305 -5.50 -5.18 39.65
N ASP A 306 -6.53 -5.79 39.08
CA ASP A 306 -7.91 -5.74 39.60
C ASP A 306 -8.40 -4.31 39.92
N ASN A 307 -8.13 -3.38 38.99
CA ASN A 307 -8.46 -1.95 39.09
C ASN A 307 -7.71 -1.18 40.21
N GLN A 308 -6.60 -1.72 40.71
CA GLN A 308 -5.71 -1.06 41.66
C GLN A 308 -4.32 -0.85 41.07
N THR A 309 -3.79 0.37 41.18
CA THR A 309 -2.41 0.67 40.79
C THR A 309 -1.45 -0.22 41.58
N SER A 310 -0.56 -0.89 40.85
CA SER A 310 0.34 -1.93 41.36
C SER A 310 1.76 -1.72 40.82
N THR A 311 2.68 -2.58 41.26
CA THR A 311 4.08 -2.56 40.81
C THR A 311 4.39 -3.69 39.82
N LEU A 312 5.54 -3.60 39.14
CA LEU A 312 6.05 -4.69 38.31
C LEU A 312 6.28 -5.95 39.16
N GLU A 313 6.81 -5.78 40.36
CA GLU A 313 7.09 -6.86 41.31
C GLU A 313 5.82 -7.60 41.72
N ASP A 314 4.71 -6.87 41.90
CA ASP A 314 3.42 -7.48 42.21
C ASP A 314 2.84 -8.23 41.02
N ALA A 315 2.99 -7.70 39.79
CA ALA A 315 2.58 -8.39 38.58
C ALA A 315 3.38 -9.69 38.36
N GLU A 316 4.69 -9.68 38.58
CA GLU A 316 5.55 -10.87 38.38
C GLU A 316 5.41 -11.93 39.48
N LYS A 317 4.70 -11.65 40.58
CA LYS A 317 4.31 -12.67 41.58
C LYS A 317 3.17 -13.57 41.08
N LEU A 318 2.33 -13.06 40.18
CA LEU A 318 1.16 -13.79 39.67
C LEU A 318 1.58 -15.00 38.84
N THR A 319 0.84 -16.08 38.98
CA THR A 319 0.99 -17.29 38.16
C THR A 319 -0.12 -17.40 37.14
N ILE A 320 0.03 -18.30 36.15
CA ILE A 320 -1.04 -18.58 35.18
C ILE A 320 -2.38 -18.94 35.83
N ASN A 321 -2.38 -19.56 37.01
CA ASN A 321 -3.60 -19.97 37.71
C ASN A 321 -4.30 -18.80 38.43
N ASP A 322 -3.59 -17.69 38.65
CA ASP A 322 -4.14 -16.49 39.26
C ASP A 322 -4.80 -15.60 38.22
N LEU A 323 -4.42 -15.75 36.94
CA LEU A 323 -4.77 -14.84 35.85
C LEU A 323 -6.04 -15.26 35.11
N TYR A 324 -6.93 -14.29 34.90
CA TYR A 324 -8.05 -14.38 33.97
C TYR A 324 -7.69 -13.78 32.61
N ALA A 325 -7.13 -12.55 32.62
CA ALA A 325 -6.72 -11.85 31.41
C ALA A 325 -5.61 -10.82 31.71
N VAL A 326 -4.81 -10.52 30.69
CA VAL A 326 -3.80 -9.45 30.71
C VAL A 326 -3.98 -8.59 29.47
N HIS A 327 -4.23 -7.30 29.68
CA HIS A 327 -4.36 -6.31 28.62
C HIS A 327 -3.17 -5.35 28.66
N CYS A 328 -2.49 -5.22 27.52
CA CYS A 328 -1.42 -4.26 27.33
C CYS A 328 -1.92 -3.11 26.47
N TYR A 329 -1.85 -1.91 27.02
CA TYR A 329 -2.21 -0.66 26.38
C TYR A 329 -0.96 0.18 26.16
N ALA A 330 -0.84 0.77 24.98
CA ALA A 330 0.07 1.87 24.75
C ALA A 330 -0.71 3.05 24.19
N TRP A 331 -0.63 4.18 24.87
CA TRP A 331 -1.20 5.44 24.40
C TRP A 331 -0.16 6.55 24.44
N HIS A 332 -0.38 7.57 23.63
CA HIS A 332 0.47 8.75 23.63
C HIS A 332 -0.03 9.73 24.68
N ASP A 333 0.91 10.37 25.37
CA ASP A 333 0.57 11.53 26.18
C ASP A 333 0.19 12.70 25.24
N ASP A 334 -1.01 13.24 25.42
CA ASP A 334 -1.55 14.33 24.58
C ASP A 334 -0.70 15.61 24.71
N GLU A 335 -0.05 15.82 25.85
CA GLU A 335 0.81 16.97 26.11
C GLU A 335 2.26 16.73 25.66
N ASN A 336 2.69 15.46 25.64
CA ASN A 336 4.04 15.05 25.23
C ASN A 336 3.99 13.84 24.27
N PRO A 337 3.72 14.07 22.97
CA PRO A 337 3.57 13.01 21.97
C PRO A 337 4.76 12.06 21.76
N PRO A 338 6.04 12.37 22.10
CA PRO A 338 7.11 11.37 22.04
C PRO A 338 7.06 10.36 23.20
N ILE A 339 6.32 10.64 24.28
CA ILE A 339 6.18 9.76 25.43
C ILE A 339 5.04 8.78 25.16
N ILE A 340 5.39 7.50 25.07
CA ILE A 340 4.41 6.40 25.04
C ILE A 340 4.20 5.97 26.48
N LYS A 341 3.01 6.25 27.03
CA LYS A 341 2.60 5.67 28.31
C LYS A 341 2.09 4.26 28.03
N ARG A 342 2.75 3.27 28.63
CA ARG A 342 2.38 1.86 28.54
C ARG A 342 1.73 1.45 29.84
N THR A 343 0.67 0.66 29.75
CA THR A 343 -0.06 0.18 30.91
C THR A 343 -0.45 -1.27 30.74
N PHE A 344 -0.21 -2.09 31.75
CA PHE A 344 -0.77 -3.42 31.87
C PHE A 344 -1.95 -3.37 32.82
N ALA A 345 -3.14 -3.71 32.32
CA ALA A 345 -4.27 -4.07 33.17
C ALA A 345 -4.31 -5.58 33.28
N ILE A 346 -4.20 -6.09 34.51
CA ILE A 346 -4.17 -7.51 34.83
C ILE A 346 -5.43 -7.82 35.62
N PHE A 347 -6.18 -8.80 35.14
CA PHE A 347 -7.40 -9.27 35.77
C PHE A 347 -7.13 -10.65 36.33
N THR A 348 -7.26 -10.80 37.64
CA THR A 348 -7.14 -12.10 38.30
C THR A 348 -8.46 -12.86 38.26
N ASN A 349 -8.41 -14.15 38.56
CA ASN A 349 -9.61 -14.98 38.70
C ASN A 349 -10.52 -14.55 39.87
N GLN A 350 -10.03 -13.68 40.76
CA GLN A 350 -10.80 -13.09 41.85
C GLN A 350 -11.29 -11.67 41.53
N SER A 351 -10.99 -11.15 40.33
CA SER A 351 -11.36 -9.80 39.95
C SER A 351 -12.88 -9.61 40.05
N PRO A 352 -13.37 -8.55 40.72
CA PRO A 352 -14.80 -8.21 40.74
C PRO A 352 -15.30 -7.71 39.37
N ILE A 353 -14.38 -7.42 38.45
CA ILE A 353 -14.65 -6.88 37.12
C ILE A 353 -13.96 -7.79 36.10
N LEU A 354 -14.76 -8.50 35.30
CA LEU A 354 -14.25 -9.27 34.18
C LEU A 354 -14.20 -8.38 32.91
N PRO A 355 -13.10 -8.40 32.16
CA PRO A 355 -12.87 -7.53 30.99
C PRO A 355 -13.69 -7.86 29.72
#